data_AF-A0A6A3CKZ7-F1
#
_entry.id   AF-A0A6A3CKZ7-F1
#
_cell.length_a   1.000
_cell.length_b   1.000
_cell.length_c   1.000
_cell.angle_alpha   90.00
_cell.angle_beta   90.00
_cell.angle_gamma   90.00
#
_symmetry.space_group_name_H-M   'P 1'
#
loop_
_entity.id
_entity.type
_entity.pdbx_description
1 polymer ?
#
loop_
_entity_poly.entity_id
_entity_poly.type
_entity_poly.pdbx_seq_one_letter_code
_entity_poly.pdbx_strand_id
1 'polypeptide(L)'
;MSSDSSPSSSISDGLADLNSDPQLVDKRFDLLSLNEPTELERNHPGNGNEIADGSLSPERNNNVAEDEDRLRVGDQRISGEEGLSSPSSSGYAGGRGSSSVTGPSRIGETGEIDDNEIQKLRNDGSLGGITGSYASWVPGKRHVDEDDASISWGKRKKHFFILSNSGKPIYSRYGDEHKLAGFTETLQAIISFVENGGDHVKLVKAGNHQVVFLVKGPIYIVCISCTEEPLESLKGQLEFIYGQLILILTKSINRCFEKNPKFDMTPLLGGTDVIFSSLFHLFSWNPATFLHAYTCLPLAYASRQAAGAILQDVANFGVLFAILMCKHKVISLVGAQKASLHPDDMLLLSNFVLSSESFRTSESLPICLPRYNPMAFLYAYVHFLDVNTYLMLLTTSSDAFYHLKECRIRIEVVLLNSNVLSEVQRSMIDGGMRVVDLPVDSLPRSGSSHLGKQRLTSDSPEMPRESFVGIGGPAGLWHFIYRSIYLDQYVSSEFSPPLNSLRQQKRLYRAYQRLYASMHDKGIGPHKTQFRRDENYVLLCWVTQDFEFYAAFDPLADKALAIKTCNRVCQWVKDVENEIFLQGASPFSW
;
A
#
# COMPACT_ATOMS: atom_id res chain seq x y z
N MET A 1 -12.67 58.14 -38.75
CA MET A 1 -12.13 59.51 -38.76
C MET A 1 -11.78 59.84 -37.31
N SER A 2 -10.55 59.56 -36.89
CA SER A 2 -9.45 60.54 -36.70
C SER A 2 -9.46 61.04 -35.23
N SER A 3 -8.62 60.50 -34.34
CA SER A 3 -7.31 61.06 -33.88
C SER A 3 -7.47 62.35 -33.06
N ASP A 4 -6.82 62.66 -31.94
CA ASP A 4 -5.77 62.07 -31.10
C ASP A 4 -5.68 62.99 -29.86
N SER A 5 -5.25 62.49 -28.70
CA SER A 5 -4.21 63.10 -27.84
C SER A 5 -4.16 62.47 -26.44
N SER A 6 -3.02 61.82 -26.15
CA SER A 6 -2.52 61.51 -24.80
C SER A 6 -1.76 62.72 -24.21
N PRO A 7 -1.36 62.71 -22.92
CA PRO A 7 -0.12 62.01 -22.55
C PRO A 7 -0.09 61.33 -21.15
N SER A 8 0.57 60.15 -21.14
CA SER A 8 1.53 59.58 -20.15
C SER A 8 1.31 59.67 -18.64
N SER A 9 1.22 58.49 -17.99
CA SER A 9 2.21 58.05 -16.98
C SER A 9 2.12 56.53 -16.70
N SER A 10 3.01 55.78 -17.37
CA SER A 10 3.85 54.68 -16.87
C SER A 10 3.41 53.89 -15.62
N ILE A 11 3.20 52.58 -15.76
CA ILE A 11 3.88 51.48 -15.03
C ILE A 11 3.57 50.19 -15.81
N SER A 12 4.59 49.62 -16.46
CA SER A 12 4.61 48.23 -16.94
C SER A 12 5.74 47.49 -16.24
N ASP A 13 5.53 46.18 -16.10
CA ASP A 13 6.48 45.11 -15.88
C ASP A 13 7.04 44.85 -14.48
N GLY A 14 6.84 43.60 -14.03
CA GLY A 14 7.62 43.02 -12.93
C GLY A 14 6.89 42.03 -12.01
N LEU A 15 6.10 41.07 -12.51
CA LEU A 15 5.79 39.87 -11.73
C LEU A 15 6.87 38.81 -12.03
N ALA A 16 8.03 39.05 -11.43
CA ALA A 16 9.14 38.11 -11.39
C ALA A 16 8.91 37.06 -10.29
N ASP A 17 9.42 35.87 -10.56
CA ASP A 17 9.49 34.69 -9.70
C ASP A 17 9.72 34.98 -8.21
N LEU A 18 8.80 34.53 -7.38
CA LEU A 18 9.01 34.30 -5.94
C LEU A 18 9.02 32.78 -5.69
N ASN A 19 9.95 32.10 -6.35
CA ASN A 19 10.33 30.72 -6.04
C ASN A 19 11.84 30.59 -6.24
N SER A 20 12.61 30.97 -5.21
CA SER A 20 13.99 30.53 -4.94
C SER A 20 14.62 31.45 -3.90
N ASP A 21 14.34 31.20 -2.62
CA ASP A 21 15.24 31.69 -1.58
C ASP A 21 15.66 30.52 -0.65
N PRO A 22 16.81 29.87 -0.92
CA PRO A 22 17.30 28.75 -0.13
C PRO A 22 17.65 29.13 1.32
N GLN A 23 17.72 30.42 1.68
CA GLN A 23 18.11 30.86 3.03
C GLN A 23 16.99 30.85 4.09
N LEU A 24 15.71 30.79 3.67
CA LEU A 24 14.58 30.77 4.61
C LEU A 24 14.32 29.37 5.20
N VAL A 25 14.85 28.33 4.56
CA VAL A 25 14.73 26.94 4.99
C VAL A 25 15.69 26.65 6.14
N ASP A 26 16.96 27.06 6.03
CA ASP A 26 17.97 26.89 7.08
C ASP A 26 17.54 27.50 8.43
N LYS A 27 16.94 28.70 8.40
CA LYS A 27 16.44 29.36 9.63
C LYS A 27 15.25 28.63 10.28
N ARG A 28 14.46 27.86 9.52
CA ARG A 28 13.33 27.08 10.04
C ARG A 28 13.80 25.75 10.65
N PHE A 29 14.94 25.22 10.20
CA PHE A 29 15.53 23.98 10.68
C PHE A 29 16.45 24.18 11.90
N ASP A 30 17.15 25.31 12.02
CA ASP A 30 17.96 25.63 13.21
C ASP A 30 17.13 25.82 14.49
N LEU A 31 15.88 26.27 14.35
CA LEU A 31 14.95 26.56 15.45
C LEU A 31 14.34 25.31 16.12
N LEU A 32 14.60 24.11 15.60
CA LEU A 32 14.14 22.85 16.19
C LEU A 32 15.20 22.16 17.07
N SER A 33 16.32 22.86 17.32
CA SER A 33 17.32 22.47 18.31
C SER A 33 16.80 22.75 19.72
N LEU A 34 16.63 21.69 20.51
CA LEU A 34 16.41 21.67 21.97
C LEU A 34 14.99 22.03 22.45
N ASN A 35 14.14 21.02 22.55
CA ASN A 35 13.33 20.81 23.75
C ASN A 35 13.40 19.31 24.10
N GLU A 36 13.85 19.00 25.31
CA GLU A 36 13.94 17.62 25.82
C GLU A 36 12.56 16.97 25.86
N PRO A 37 12.40 15.70 25.42
CA PRO A 37 11.17 14.97 25.63
C PRO A 37 11.09 14.44 27.06
N THR A 38 9.95 14.67 27.71
CA THR A 38 9.62 14.19 29.06
C THR A 38 9.60 12.67 29.12
N GLU A 39 10.42 12.08 30.00
CA GLU A 39 10.31 10.67 30.39
C GLU A 39 9.05 10.50 31.27
N LEU A 40 8.15 9.58 30.89
CA LEU A 40 6.98 9.23 31.70
C LEU A 40 7.25 7.95 32.48
N GLU A 41 7.48 8.11 33.78
CA GLU A 41 7.50 7.04 34.78
C GLU A 41 6.10 6.44 35.00
N ARG A 42 6.07 5.12 35.26
CA ARG A 42 4.88 4.34 35.62
C ARG A 42 4.35 4.75 36.99
N ASN A 43 3.04 4.91 37.14
CA ASN A 43 2.38 4.79 38.45
C ASN A 43 1.07 4.01 38.37
N HIS A 44 0.91 3.12 39.34
CA HIS A 44 -0.25 2.24 39.59
C HIS A 44 -1.27 2.92 40.53
N PRO A 45 -2.47 2.32 40.76
CA PRO A 45 -3.73 3.05 40.79
C PRO A 45 -4.17 3.51 42.19
N GLY A 46 -4.88 4.64 42.22
CA GLY A 46 -5.56 5.18 43.39
C GLY A 46 -7.08 5.01 43.29
N ASN A 47 -7.63 4.32 44.29
CA ASN A 47 -9.02 4.02 44.56
C ASN A 47 -9.81 5.31 44.92
N GLY A 48 -11.09 5.41 44.54
CA GLY A 48 -11.96 6.52 44.94
C GLY A 48 -13.42 6.31 44.51
N ASN A 49 -14.27 6.13 45.50
CA ASN A 49 -15.62 5.59 45.44
C ASN A 49 -16.70 6.71 45.37
N GLU A 50 -17.91 6.33 44.96
CA GLU A 50 -19.23 6.78 45.47
C GLU A 50 -20.11 7.86 44.77
N ILE A 51 -21.25 7.34 44.28
CA ILE A 51 -22.67 7.68 44.60
C ILE A 51 -23.24 9.03 44.09
N ALA A 52 -24.29 8.97 43.24
CA ALA A 52 -25.69 9.24 43.62
C ALA A 52 -26.65 9.29 42.42
N ASP A 53 -27.83 8.72 42.65
CA ASP A 53 -29.01 8.55 41.79
C ASP A 53 -29.68 9.84 41.29
N GLY A 54 -30.52 9.69 40.26
CA GLY A 54 -31.49 10.70 39.85
C GLY A 54 -32.39 10.29 38.70
N SER A 55 -33.31 9.36 38.95
CA SER A 55 -34.45 9.01 38.08
C SER A 55 -35.34 10.21 37.76
N LEU A 56 -36.00 10.19 36.58
CA LEU A 56 -37.45 10.42 36.36
C LEU A 56 -37.75 10.83 34.89
N SER A 57 -38.34 9.91 34.13
CA SER A 57 -39.36 10.18 33.10
C SER A 57 -40.74 10.37 33.80
N PRO A 58 -41.88 10.75 33.17
CA PRO A 58 -42.26 10.65 31.74
C PRO A 58 -43.09 11.85 31.19
N GLU A 59 -43.48 11.83 29.89
CA GLU A 59 -44.88 11.96 29.46
C GLU A 59 -45.09 11.87 27.93
N ARG A 60 -46.26 11.31 27.58
CA ARG A 60 -46.83 11.05 26.25
C ARG A 60 -47.53 12.30 25.68
N ASN A 61 -47.60 12.42 24.34
CA ASN A 61 -48.88 12.50 23.60
C ASN A 61 -48.70 12.61 22.06
N ASN A 62 -49.14 11.56 21.35
CA ASN A 62 -50.23 11.52 20.35
C ASN A 62 -50.51 12.72 19.40
N ASN A 63 -50.44 12.46 18.07
CA ASN A 63 -51.56 12.36 17.09
C ASN A 63 -51.37 13.07 15.72
N VAL A 64 -52.05 12.46 14.71
CA VAL A 64 -52.53 12.93 13.37
C VAL A 64 -51.47 12.99 12.24
N ALA A 65 -51.48 12.23 11.13
CA ALA A 65 -52.44 11.76 10.10
C ALA A 65 -52.50 12.65 8.83
N GLU A 66 -52.84 12.01 7.68
CA GLU A 66 -53.11 12.53 6.31
C GLU A 66 -51.87 12.67 5.39
N ASP A 67 -51.85 12.32 4.09
CA ASP A 67 -52.85 11.75 3.16
C ASP A 67 -52.18 11.23 1.86
N GLU A 68 -52.92 10.35 1.14
CA GLU A 68 -53.04 10.03 -0.31
C GLU A 68 -51.87 10.29 -1.32
N ASP A 69 -51.70 9.60 -2.47
CA ASP A 69 -52.61 8.85 -3.32
C ASP A 69 -51.82 7.92 -4.27
N ARG A 70 -52.43 6.79 -4.67
CA ARG A 70 -51.87 5.78 -5.59
C ARG A 70 -52.78 5.63 -6.82
N LEU A 71 -52.31 6.08 -7.98
CA LEU A 71 -52.93 5.76 -9.26
C LEU A 71 -52.44 4.40 -9.79
N ARG A 72 -53.38 3.47 -9.93
CA ARG A 72 -53.27 2.23 -10.72
C ARG A 72 -53.86 2.47 -12.11
N VAL A 73 -53.17 2.01 -13.15
CA VAL A 73 -53.78 1.57 -14.40
C VAL A 73 -53.18 0.20 -14.71
N GLY A 74 -54.05 -0.80 -14.87
CA GLY A 74 -53.66 -2.15 -15.23
C GLY A 74 -53.62 -2.34 -16.75
N ASP A 75 -52.97 -3.42 -17.20
CA ASP A 75 -53.63 -4.27 -18.17
C ASP A 75 -53.09 -5.72 -18.22
N GLN A 76 -54.08 -6.57 -18.43
CA GLN A 76 -54.21 -7.94 -18.92
C GLN A 76 -53.02 -8.88 -19.16
N ARG A 77 -53.26 -10.11 -18.68
CA ARG A 77 -52.57 -11.37 -19.00
C ARG A 77 -52.94 -11.85 -20.40
N ILE A 78 -51.95 -12.29 -21.18
CA ILE A 78 -52.07 -13.40 -22.14
C ILE A 78 -50.80 -14.25 -22.04
N SER A 79 -51.00 -15.56 -21.96
CA SER A 79 -50.02 -16.65 -21.87
C SER A 79 -49.43 -17.05 -23.22
N GLY A 80 -48.16 -17.47 -23.24
CA GLY A 80 -47.51 -18.20 -24.35
C GLY A 80 -46.08 -18.62 -23.98
N GLU A 81 -45.76 -19.90 -24.19
CA GLU A 81 -44.50 -20.61 -23.88
C GLU A 81 -43.35 -20.33 -24.88
N GLU A 82 -42.21 -21.02 -24.65
CA GLU A 82 -40.93 -21.11 -25.40
C GLU A 82 -39.85 -20.10 -24.91
N GLY A 83 -38.61 -20.44 -24.54
CA GLY A 83 -37.79 -21.64 -24.68
C GLY A 83 -36.38 -21.23 -25.16
N LEU A 84 -35.33 -21.55 -24.38
CA LEU A 84 -33.87 -21.53 -24.72
C LEU A 84 -33.20 -20.14 -24.86
N SER A 85 -31.91 -19.89 -24.57
CA SER A 85 -30.73 -20.74 -24.31
C SER A 85 -29.59 -19.89 -23.71
N SER A 86 -28.77 -20.48 -22.84
CA SER A 86 -27.45 -19.96 -22.42
C SER A 86 -26.35 -20.75 -23.12
N PRO A 87 -25.21 -20.15 -23.53
CA PRO A 87 -24.11 -20.89 -24.12
C PRO A 87 -23.12 -21.40 -23.06
N SER A 88 -22.96 -22.73 -23.02
CA SER A 88 -21.79 -23.50 -22.56
C SER A 88 -20.57 -23.19 -23.46
N SER A 89 -19.31 -23.58 -23.27
CA SER A 89 -18.53 -24.43 -22.36
C SER A 89 -17.06 -24.32 -22.83
N SER A 90 -16.07 -24.52 -21.96
CA SER A 90 -14.96 -25.46 -22.26
C SER A 90 -14.28 -25.89 -20.97
N GLY A 91 -14.05 -27.20 -20.83
CA GLY A 91 -13.57 -27.83 -19.60
C GLY A 91 -12.19 -28.44 -19.75
N TYR A 92 -11.59 -28.78 -18.60
CA TYR A 92 -10.53 -29.77 -18.48
C TYR A 92 -10.72 -30.56 -17.17
N ALA A 93 -10.76 -31.89 -17.32
CA ALA A 93 -10.77 -32.86 -16.24
C ALA A 93 -9.37 -33.49 -16.12
N GLY A 94 -8.88 -33.69 -14.90
CA GLY A 94 -7.67 -34.46 -14.59
C GLY A 94 -7.68 -34.92 -13.14
N GLY A 95 -7.75 -36.25 -12.94
CA GLY A 95 -8.07 -36.90 -11.67
C GLY A 95 -6.98 -36.88 -10.60
N ARG A 96 -7.44 -37.01 -9.34
CA ARG A 96 -6.63 -37.18 -8.12
C ARG A 96 -6.24 -38.66 -7.94
N GLY A 97 -4.96 -38.92 -7.69
CA GLY A 97 -4.45 -40.18 -7.14
C GLY A 97 -3.97 -39.98 -5.70
N SER A 98 -4.51 -40.76 -4.78
CA SER A 98 -4.11 -40.83 -3.37
C SER A 98 -3.07 -41.94 -3.17
N SER A 99 -2.04 -41.70 -2.37
CA SER A 99 -1.24 -42.77 -1.77
C SER A 99 -0.87 -42.42 -0.33
N SER A 100 -1.15 -43.35 0.57
CA SER A 100 -0.91 -43.33 2.01
C SER A 100 0.41 -44.04 2.32
N VAL A 101 1.24 -43.45 3.19
CA VAL A 101 2.32 -44.15 3.89
C VAL A 101 2.46 -43.60 5.30
N THR A 102 2.40 -44.50 6.28
CA THR A 102 2.62 -44.27 7.72
C THR A 102 4.07 -44.57 8.14
N GLY A 103 4.64 -43.74 9.01
CA GLY A 103 5.90 -44.01 9.73
C GLY A 103 6.14 -42.97 10.85
N PRO A 104 6.74 -43.35 12.01
CA PRO A 104 6.61 -42.61 13.26
C PRO A 104 7.68 -41.52 13.43
N SER A 105 7.36 -40.43 14.14
CA SER A 105 8.32 -39.37 14.50
C SER A 105 8.55 -39.31 16.01
N ARG A 106 9.83 -39.31 16.39
CA ARG A 106 10.33 -39.02 17.75
C ARG A 106 10.32 -37.52 18.01
N ILE A 107 10.18 -37.18 19.30
CA ILE A 107 10.08 -35.85 19.89
C ILE A 107 11.46 -35.14 19.91
N GLY A 108 11.49 -33.83 19.63
CA GLY A 108 12.65 -32.97 19.86
C GLY A 108 12.46 -31.50 19.44
N GLU A 109 12.33 -30.64 20.45
CA GLU A 109 12.75 -29.23 20.61
C GLU A 109 12.23 -28.08 19.70
N THR A 110 11.81 -27.02 20.40
CA THR A 110 11.24 -25.74 19.95
C THR A 110 12.26 -24.82 19.29
N GLY A 111 12.19 -24.71 17.96
CA GLY A 111 12.73 -23.60 17.17
C GLY A 111 11.62 -22.74 16.59
N GLU A 112 11.85 -21.44 16.42
CA GLU A 112 10.94 -20.52 15.75
C GLU A 112 10.76 -20.92 14.28
N ILE A 113 9.60 -21.51 13.94
CA ILE A 113 9.24 -21.86 12.56
C ILE A 113 8.66 -20.62 11.87
N ASP A 114 9.28 -20.20 10.78
CA ASP A 114 8.82 -19.11 9.92
C ASP A 114 7.51 -19.49 9.19
N ASP A 115 6.64 -18.50 8.94
CA ASP A 115 5.32 -18.69 8.29
C ASP A 115 5.44 -19.26 6.85
N ASN A 116 6.65 -19.36 6.29
CA ASN A 116 6.94 -19.88 4.95
C ASN A 116 7.73 -21.20 4.93
N GLU A 117 8.21 -21.72 6.07
CA GLU A 117 9.00 -22.95 6.10
C GLU A 117 8.16 -24.15 6.56
N ILE A 118 7.40 -24.72 5.63
CA ILE A 118 6.92 -26.10 5.75
C ILE A 118 7.72 -26.92 4.74
N GLN A 119 8.72 -27.65 5.23
CA GLN A 119 9.61 -28.51 4.45
C GLN A 119 8.81 -29.49 3.59
N LYS A 120 8.87 -29.33 2.27
CA LYS A 120 8.67 -30.45 1.33
C LYS A 120 10.02 -31.12 1.11
N LEU A 121 10.23 -32.27 1.76
CA LEU A 121 11.34 -33.17 1.44
C LEU A 121 11.21 -33.61 -0.03
N ARG A 122 12.13 -33.17 -0.89
CA ARG A 122 12.37 -33.78 -2.20
C ARG A 122 13.77 -34.37 -2.20
N ASN A 123 13.83 -35.65 -2.56
CA ASN A 123 15.02 -36.46 -2.67
C ASN A 123 15.83 -36.08 -3.93
N ASP A 124 17.13 -36.34 -3.85
CA ASP A 124 18.28 -35.74 -4.54
C ASP A 124 18.44 -36.01 -6.06
N GLY A 125 19.25 -35.17 -6.71
CA GLY A 125 19.73 -35.32 -8.08
C GLY A 125 20.58 -34.14 -8.63
N SER A 126 21.71 -33.83 -8.00
CA SER A 126 22.97 -33.18 -8.52
C SER A 126 22.96 -32.30 -9.80
N LEU A 127 23.37 -31.02 -9.67
CA LEU A 127 24.70 -30.50 -10.09
C LEU A 127 24.85 -29.02 -9.66
N GLY A 128 25.97 -28.68 -9.00
CA GLY A 128 26.17 -27.45 -8.25
C GLY A 128 26.39 -26.16 -9.06
N GLY A 129 25.88 -25.06 -8.49
CA GLY A 129 26.19 -23.68 -8.81
C GLY A 129 25.63 -22.78 -7.70
N ILE A 130 26.50 -22.01 -7.06
CA ILE A 130 26.26 -21.22 -5.83
C ILE A 130 25.04 -20.29 -6.00
N THR A 131 23.90 -20.67 -5.44
CA THR A 131 22.77 -19.77 -5.17
C THR A 131 22.30 -20.05 -3.75
N GLY A 132 22.25 -19.02 -2.91
CA GLY A 132 21.70 -19.12 -1.56
C GLY A 132 20.28 -19.67 -1.65
N SER A 133 19.99 -20.72 -0.88
CA SER A 133 18.68 -21.37 -0.81
C SER A 133 17.64 -20.42 -0.23
N TYR A 134 17.08 -19.54 -1.04
CA TYR A 134 15.88 -18.77 -0.71
C TYR A 134 14.67 -19.62 -1.07
N ALA A 135 13.90 -20.05 -0.07
CA ALA A 135 12.58 -20.63 -0.33
C ALA A 135 11.67 -19.54 -0.92
N SER A 136 11.47 -19.56 -2.24
CA SER A 136 10.56 -18.68 -2.95
C SER A 136 9.16 -18.77 -2.35
N TRP A 137 8.59 -17.64 -1.91
CA TRP A 137 7.18 -17.58 -1.52
C TRP A 137 6.30 -17.98 -2.72
N VAL A 138 5.34 -18.88 -2.51
CA VAL A 138 4.42 -19.36 -3.56
C VAL A 138 3.02 -18.80 -3.31
N PRO A 139 2.43 -18.07 -4.28
CA PRO A 139 1.07 -17.57 -4.16
C PRO A 139 0.01 -18.68 -4.08
N GLY A 140 -1.16 -18.36 -3.51
CA GLY A 140 -2.36 -19.19 -3.55
C GLY A 140 -2.77 -19.74 -2.19
N LYS A 141 -3.91 -20.45 -2.17
CA LYS A 141 -4.49 -21.01 -0.96
C LYS A 141 -3.62 -22.14 -0.40
N ARG A 142 -3.37 -22.09 0.90
CA ARG A 142 -2.50 -23.06 1.58
C ARG A 142 -3.28 -23.80 2.65
N HIS A 143 -2.92 -25.07 2.85
CA HIS A 143 -3.38 -25.89 3.98
C HIS A 143 -4.90 -26.13 4.01
N VAL A 144 -5.48 -26.50 2.88
CA VAL A 144 -6.91 -26.83 2.72
C VAL A 144 -7.33 -28.04 3.58
N ASP A 145 -6.36 -28.81 4.09
CA ASP A 145 -6.65 -29.92 4.98
C ASP A 145 -6.82 -29.50 6.46
N GLU A 146 -6.35 -28.31 6.84
CA GLU A 146 -6.36 -27.80 8.23
C GLU A 146 -7.75 -27.29 8.66
N ASP A 147 -8.04 -27.45 9.95
CA ASP A 147 -9.20 -26.94 10.70
C ASP A 147 -8.75 -26.24 11.99
N ASP A 148 -9.69 -25.79 12.84
CA ASP A 148 -9.40 -25.09 14.09
C ASP A 148 -8.85 -26.01 15.20
N ALA A 149 -9.01 -27.33 15.07
CA ALA A 149 -8.39 -28.33 15.95
C ALA A 149 -6.93 -28.63 15.56
N SER A 150 -6.51 -28.24 14.35
CA SER A 150 -5.18 -28.52 13.83
C SER A 150 -4.10 -27.70 14.56
N ILE A 151 -3.16 -28.38 15.20
CA ILE A 151 -2.05 -27.74 15.94
C ILE A 151 -1.22 -26.82 15.04
N SER A 152 -0.98 -27.22 13.78
CA SER A 152 -0.24 -26.41 12.80
C SER A 152 -0.97 -25.12 12.45
N TRP A 153 -2.31 -25.16 12.40
CA TRP A 153 -3.15 -23.99 12.17
C TRP A 153 -3.06 -23.03 13.36
N GLY A 154 -3.23 -23.53 14.59
CA GLY A 154 -3.15 -22.72 15.81
C GLY A 154 -1.77 -22.13 16.12
N LYS A 155 -0.68 -22.67 15.53
CA LYS A 155 0.68 -22.11 15.68
C LYS A 155 0.93 -20.86 14.83
N ARG A 156 0.06 -20.55 13.86
CA ARG A 156 0.28 -19.41 12.96
C ARG A 156 0.05 -18.11 13.71
N LYS A 157 0.90 -17.12 13.45
CA LYS A 157 0.87 -15.85 14.21
C LYS A 157 -0.21 -14.87 13.73
N LYS A 158 -0.85 -15.13 12.59
CA LYS A 158 -1.79 -14.21 11.97
C LYS A 158 -2.80 -14.90 11.06
N HIS A 159 -4.08 -14.79 11.39
CA HIS A 159 -5.20 -15.27 10.57
C HIS A 159 -6.03 -14.09 10.06
N PHE A 160 -6.63 -14.28 8.89
CA PHE A 160 -7.66 -13.40 8.34
C PHE A 160 -8.86 -14.25 7.92
N PHE A 161 -10.04 -13.74 8.24
CA PHE A 161 -11.33 -14.33 7.88
C PHE A 161 -12.20 -13.27 7.24
N ILE A 162 -12.93 -13.67 6.19
CA ILE A 162 -14.05 -12.92 5.63
C ILE A 162 -15.27 -13.81 5.83
N LEU A 163 -16.32 -13.27 6.45
CA LEU A 163 -17.57 -13.97 6.68
C LEU A 163 -18.78 -13.05 6.45
N SER A 164 -19.93 -13.64 6.20
CA SER A 164 -21.19 -12.89 6.09
C SER A 164 -21.76 -12.56 7.48
N ASN A 165 -22.73 -11.66 7.53
CA ASN A 165 -23.52 -11.37 8.74
C ASN A 165 -24.25 -12.58 9.32
N SER A 166 -24.46 -13.63 8.52
CA SER A 166 -25.01 -14.92 8.96
C SER A 166 -23.97 -15.89 9.53
N GLY A 167 -22.70 -15.50 9.63
CA GLY A 167 -21.60 -16.33 10.15
C GLY A 167 -20.98 -17.27 9.11
N LYS A 168 -21.55 -17.33 7.89
CA LYS A 168 -21.00 -18.16 6.80
C LYS A 168 -19.61 -17.68 6.40
N PRO A 169 -18.61 -18.58 6.34
CA PRO A 169 -17.27 -18.23 5.90
C PRO A 169 -17.24 -17.99 4.39
N ILE A 170 -16.65 -16.87 3.98
CA ILE A 170 -16.46 -16.48 2.57
C ILE A 170 -15.01 -16.75 2.14
N TYR A 171 -14.04 -16.47 3.03
CA TYR A 171 -12.62 -16.70 2.77
C TYR A 171 -11.84 -16.87 4.08
N SER A 172 -10.85 -17.75 4.06
CA SER A 172 -9.87 -17.91 5.14
C SER A 172 -8.44 -17.93 4.57
N ARG A 173 -7.51 -17.22 5.22
CA ARG A 173 -6.09 -17.22 4.79
C ARG A 173 -5.43 -18.60 4.93
N TYR A 174 -5.84 -19.35 5.94
CA TYR A 174 -5.31 -20.68 6.27
C TYR A 174 -6.47 -21.58 6.70
N GLY A 175 -6.41 -22.85 6.29
CA GLY A 175 -7.47 -23.82 6.51
C GLY A 175 -8.51 -23.82 5.38
N ASP A 176 -9.49 -24.69 5.53
CA ASP A 176 -10.67 -24.76 4.66
C ASP A 176 -11.87 -24.08 5.31
N GLU A 177 -12.58 -23.25 4.55
CA GLU A 177 -13.71 -22.46 5.05
C GLU A 177 -14.82 -23.35 5.57
N HIS A 178 -15.11 -24.48 4.92
CA HIS A 178 -16.18 -25.37 5.36
C HIS A 178 -15.84 -26.03 6.69
N LYS A 179 -14.58 -26.43 6.89
CA LYS A 179 -14.09 -26.95 8.17
C LYS A 179 -14.07 -25.89 9.27
N LEU A 180 -13.82 -24.63 8.91
CA LEU A 180 -13.76 -23.49 9.84
C LEU A 180 -15.12 -22.84 10.13
N ALA A 181 -16.23 -23.37 9.59
CA ALA A 181 -17.55 -22.76 9.70
C ALA A 181 -18.00 -22.53 11.16
N GLY A 182 -17.81 -23.53 12.05
CA GLY A 182 -18.16 -23.38 13.47
C GLY A 182 -17.32 -22.31 14.19
N PHE A 183 -16.06 -22.14 13.77
CA PHE A 183 -15.19 -21.09 14.29
C PHE A 183 -15.67 -19.69 13.83
N THR A 184 -16.04 -19.53 12.55
CA THR A 184 -16.55 -18.25 12.04
C THR A 184 -17.94 -17.90 12.59
N GLU A 185 -18.79 -18.89 12.87
CA GLU A 185 -20.05 -18.69 13.60
C GLU A 185 -19.79 -18.15 15.01
N THR A 186 -18.76 -18.63 15.70
CA THR A 186 -18.37 -18.11 17.01
C THR A 186 -17.92 -16.64 16.92
N LEU A 187 -17.17 -16.27 15.89
CA LEU A 187 -16.80 -14.86 15.66
C LEU A 187 -18.02 -13.98 15.39
N GLN A 188 -19.00 -14.47 14.61
CA GLN A 188 -20.24 -13.76 14.37
C GLN A 188 -21.09 -13.62 15.65
N ALA A 189 -21.11 -14.65 16.50
CA ALA A 189 -21.81 -14.61 17.79
C ALA A 189 -21.24 -13.51 18.70
N ILE A 190 -19.93 -13.32 18.72
CA ILE A 190 -19.28 -12.23 19.46
C ILE A 190 -19.73 -10.86 18.93
N ILE A 191 -19.73 -10.68 17.60
CA ILE A 191 -20.16 -9.42 16.97
C ILE A 191 -21.61 -9.12 17.32
N SER A 192 -22.51 -10.09 17.11
CA SER A 192 -23.95 -9.91 17.35
C SER A 192 -24.29 -9.68 18.83
N PHE A 193 -23.57 -10.31 19.76
CA PHE A 193 -23.76 -10.07 21.20
C PHE A 193 -23.51 -8.60 21.57
N VAL A 194 -22.44 -7.99 21.04
CA VAL A 194 -22.10 -6.59 21.32
C VAL A 194 -23.07 -5.63 20.60
N GLU A 195 -23.44 -5.94 19.34
CA GLU A 195 -24.42 -5.16 18.58
C GLU A 195 -25.80 -5.12 19.25
N ASN A 196 -26.25 -6.22 19.84
CA ASN A 196 -27.50 -6.27 20.62
C ASN A 196 -27.46 -5.37 21.86
N GLY A 197 -26.25 -5.06 22.37
CA GLY A 197 -26.03 -4.10 23.44
C GLY A 197 -26.02 -2.64 22.97
N GLY A 198 -26.16 -2.37 21.68
CA GLY A 198 -26.11 -1.03 21.10
C GLY A 198 -24.69 -0.47 20.90
N ASP A 199 -23.66 -1.33 20.93
CA ASP A 199 -22.27 -0.97 20.66
C ASP A 199 -21.67 -1.81 19.53
N HIS A 200 -20.45 -1.51 19.09
CA HIS A 200 -19.77 -2.25 18.03
C HIS A 200 -18.42 -2.78 18.51
N VAL A 201 -18.22 -4.10 18.38
CA VAL A 201 -16.93 -4.71 18.70
C VAL A 201 -15.86 -4.23 17.71
N LYS A 202 -14.74 -3.75 18.26
CA LYS A 202 -13.56 -3.34 17.48
C LYS A 202 -12.37 -4.23 17.73
N LEU A 203 -12.14 -4.60 18.98
CA LEU A 203 -10.97 -5.35 19.43
C LEU A 203 -11.31 -6.21 20.64
N VAL A 204 -10.84 -7.46 20.62
CA VAL A 204 -10.70 -8.31 21.80
C VAL A 204 -9.22 -8.62 21.99
N LYS A 205 -8.70 -8.42 23.21
CA LYS A 205 -7.32 -8.78 23.57
C LYS A 205 -7.32 -9.98 24.50
N ALA A 206 -6.50 -10.99 24.18
CA ALA A 206 -6.32 -12.19 24.98
C ALA A 206 -4.83 -12.54 25.05
N GLY A 207 -4.16 -12.15 26.14
CA GLY A 207 -2.70 -12.23 26.26
C GLY A 207 -2.01 -11.49 25.11
N ASN A 208 -1.18 -12.21 24.34
CA ASN A 208 -0.47 -11.64 23.18
C ASN A 208 -1.31 -11.61 21.89
N HIS A 209 -2.55 -12.12 21.92
CA HIS A 209 -3.44 -12.14 20.76
C HIS A 209 -4.36 -10.92 20.74
N GLN A 210 -4.50 -10.35 19.55
CA GLN A 210 -5.46 -9.30 19.22
C GLN A 210 -6.44 -9.85 18.18
N VAL A 211 -7.73 -9.79 18.47
CA VAL A 211 -8.82 -10.10 17.53
C VAL A 211 -9.44 -8.77 17.11
N VAL A 212 -9.15 -8.33 15.89
CA VAL A 212 -9.61 -7.06 15.32
C VAL A 212 -10.78 -7.32 14.38
N PHE A 213 -11.86 -6.56 14.54
CA PHE A 213 -13.08 -6.71 13.79
C PHE A 213 -13.32 -5.50 12.88
N LEU A 214 -13.69 -5.76 11.63
CA LEU A 214 -14.15 -4.77 10.67
C LEU A 214 -15.51 -5.20 10.08
N VAL A 215 -16.56 -4.48 10.44
CA VAL A 215 -17.93 -4.72 9.98
C VAL A 215 -18.29 -3.74 8.86
N LYS A 216 -18.58 -4.24 7.65
CA LYS A 216 -18.97 -3.44 6.47
C LYS A 216 -20.30 -3.95 5.91
N GLY A 217 -21.40 -3.51 6.51
CA GLY A 217 -22.74 -3.98 6.14
C GLY A 217 -22.85 -5.50 6.37
N PRO A 218 -23.19 -6.30 5.35
CA PRO A 218 -23.34 -7.76 5.51
C PRO A 218 -22.02 -8.54 5.48
N ILE A 219 -20.87 -7.86 5.32
CA ILE A 219 -19.55 -8.50 5.19
C ILE A 219 -18.71 -8.12 6.42
N TYR A 220 -18.28 -9.13 7.17
CA TYR A 220 -17.42 -8.97 8.32
C TYR A 220 -16.03 -9.52 8.00
N ILE A 221 -15.00 -8.77 8.38
CA ILE A 221 -13.61 -9.15 8.20
C ILE A 221 -12.96 -9.15 9.56
N VAL A 222 -12.26 -10.23 9.89
CA VAL A 222 -11.65 -10.43 11.20
C VAL A 222 -10.18 -10.78 11.05
N CYS A 223 -9.32 -10.14 11.82
CA CYS A 223 -7.92 -10.51 11.97
C CYS A 223 -7.66 -11.04 13.37
N ILE A 224 -7.04 -12.21 13.49
CA ILE A 224 -6.51 -12.72 14.76
C ILE A 224 -4.99 -12.70 14.66
N SER A 225 -4.30 -11.98 15.54
CA SER A 225 -2.87 -11.78 15.41
C SER A 225 -2.11 -11.71 16.72
N CYS A 226 -0.92 -12.32 16.76
CA CYS A 226 0.09 -12.16 17.81
C CYS A 226 1.44 -11.66 17.25
N THR A 227 1.40 -10.86 16.18
CA THR A 227 2.60 -10.30 15.52
C THR A 227 3.07 -8.95 16.09
N GLU A 228 2.45 -8.49 17.18
CA GLU A 228 2.75 -7.20 17.85
C GLU A 228 2.63 -5.97 16.91
N GLU A 229 1.77 -6.08 15.90
CA GLU A 229 1.38 -4.95 15.06
C GLU A 229 0.37 -4.05 15.81
N PRO A 230 0.43 -2.72 15.65
CA PRO A 230 -0.55 -1.81 16.22
C PRO A 230 -1.98 -2.10 15.72
N LEU A 231 -2.98 -1.77 16.53
CA LEU A 231 -4.40 -1.91 16.18
C LEU A 231 -4.72 -1.22 14.85
N GLU A 232 -4.28 0.02 14.65
CA GLU A 232 -4.54 0.78 13.43
C GLU A 232 -3.92 0.13 12.20
N SER A 233 -2.73 -0.48 12.33
CA SER A 233 -2.09 -1.22 11.22
C SER A 233 -2.87 -2.49 10.87
N LEU A 234 -3.37 -3.23 11.87
CA LEU A 234 -4.21 -4.41 11.63
C LEU A 234 -5.56 -4.02 11.01
N LYS A 235 -6.18 -2.95 11.49
CA LYS A 235 -7.42 -2.41 10.95
C LYS A 235 -7.25 -1.91 9.51
N GLY A 236 -6.17 -1.21 9.20
CA GLY A 236 -5.83 -0.79 7.84
C GLY A 236 -5.71 -1.99 6.88
N GLN A 237 -5.10 -3.09 7.34
CA GLN A 237 -5.07 -4.33 6.56
C GLN A 237 -6.46 -4.91 6.30
N LEU A 238 -7.38 -4.86 7.28
CA LEU A 238 -8.77 -5.26 7.06
C LEU A 238 -9.48 -4.38 6.03
N GLU A 239 -9.21 -3.08 6.03
CA GLU A 239 -9.74 -2.14 5.03
C GLU A 239 -9.20 -2.44 3.63
N PHE A 240 -7.92 -2.79 3.47
CA PHE A 240 -7.38 -3.24 2.19
C PHE A 240 -8.00 -4.57 1.71
N ILE A 241 -8.26 -5.51 2.62
CA ILE A 241 -8.95 -6.77 2.27
C ILE A 241 -10.36 -6.47 1.76
N TYR A 242 -11.10 -5.58 2.44
CA TYR A 242 -12.39 -5.12 1.96
C TYR A 242 -12.29 -4.41 0.61
N GLY A 243 -11.32 -3.51 0.46
CA GLY A 243 -11.06 -2.81 -0.80
C GLY A 243 -10.79 -3.77 -1.96
N GLN A 244 -9.98 -4.81 -1.75
CA GLN A 244 -9.71 -5.83 -2.76
C GLN A 244 -10.98 -6.60 -3.14
N LEU A 245 -11.85 -6.90 -2.17
CA LEU A 245 -13.14 -7.53 -2.43
C LEU A 245 -14.05 -6.64 -3.28
N ILE A 246 -14.10 -5.34 -2.96
CA ILE A 246 -14.86 -4.35 -3.73
C ILE A 246 -14.28 -4.18 -5.12
N LEU A 247 -12.95 -4.20 -5.29
CA LEU A 247 -12.31 -4.14 -6.61
C LEU A 247 -12.77 -5.27 -7.54
N ILE A 248 -13.01 -6.46 -6.99
CA ILE A 248 -13.47 -7.64 -7.74
C ILE A 248 -14.98 -7.58 -8.02
N LEU A 249 -15.82 -7.19 -7.06
CA LEU A 249 -17.29 -7.38 -7.13
C LEU A 249 -18.15 -6.10 -7.12
N THR A 250 -17.63 -4.95 -6.71
CA THR A 250 -18.33 -3.71 -6.30
C THR A 250 -19.12 -3.81 -4.99
N LYS A 251 -19.48 -2.66 -4.43
CA LYS A 251 -20.33 -2.51 -3.24
C LYS A 251 -21.81 -2.85 -3.51
N SER A 252 -22.20 -3.03 -4.77
CA SER A 252 -23.55 -3.51 -5.12
C SER A 252 -23.87 -4.90 -4.56
N ILE A 253 -22.85 -5.67 -4.18
CA ILE A 253 -22.99 -6.96 -3.48
C ILE A 253 -23.83 -6.88 -2.21
N ASN A 254 -23.84 -5.72 -1.53
CA ASN A 254 -24.68 -5.51 -0.34
C ASN A 254 -26.17 -5.68 -0.66
N ARG A 255 -26.61 -5.24 -1.86
CA ARG A 255 -27.99 -5.40 -2.31
C ARG A 255 -28.39 -6.86 -2.49
N CYS A 256 -27.43 -7.75 -2.79
CA CYS A 256 -27.70 -9.19 -2.87
C CYS A 256 -28.05 -9.76 -1.49
N PHE A 257 -27.34 -9.33 -0.44
CA PHE A 257 -27.63 -9.70 0.94
C PHE A 257 -28.92 -9.08 1.47
N GLU A 258 -29.22 -7.83 1.11
CA GLU A 258 -30.51 -7.19 1.45
C GLU A 258 -31.70 -7.96 0.86
N LYS A 259 -31.57 -8.42 -0.38
CA LYS A 259 -32.61 -9.24 -1.05
C LYS A 259 -32.68 -10.65 -0.49
N ASN A 260 -31.55 -11.25 -0.16
CA ASN A 260 -31.46 -12.59 0.38
C ASN A 260 -30.36 -12.66 1.45
N PRO A 261 -30.70 -12.61 2.75
CA PRO A 261 -29.72 -12.72 3.83
C PRO A 261 -28.93 -14.03 3.81
N LYS A 262 -29.43 -15.08 3.14
CA LYS A 262 -28.74 -16.37 2.99
C LYS A 262 -27.86 -16.44 1.74
N PHE A 263 -27.73 -15.36 0.97
CA PHE A 263 -26.93 -15.29 -0.24
C PHE A 263 -25.50 -15.80 0.01
N ASP A 264 -25.01 -16.62 -0.92
CA ASP A 264 -23.64 -17.13 -0.91
C ASP A 264 -22.84 -16.46 -2.02
N MET A 265 -21.85 -15.66 -1.62
CA MET A 265 -21.00 -14.93 -2.55
C MET A 265 -19.70 -15.67 -2.91
N THR A 266 -19.41 -16.80 -2.25
CA THR A 266 -18.18 -17.58 -2.47
C THR A 266 -17.96 -17.95 -3.94
N PRO A 267 -18.99 -18.36 -4.71
CA PRO A 267 -18.83 -18.66 -6.14
C PRO A 267 -18.35 -17.46 -6.98
N LEU A 268 -18.65 -16.23 -6.55
CA LEU A 268 -18.23 -15.02 -7.26
C LEU A 268 -16.74 -14.69 -7.05
N LEU A 269 -16.11 -15.32 -6.06
CA LEU A 269 -14.69 -15.15 -5.72
C LEU A 269 -13.84 -16.35 -6.19
N GLY A 270 -14.42 -17.27 -6.96
CA GLY A 270 -13.70 -18.41 -7.50
C GLY A 270 -12.44 -17.98 -8.27
N GLY A 271 -11.30 -18.58 -7.93
CA GLY A 271 -10.00 -18.27 -8.57
C GLY A 271 -9.30 -17.02 -8.05
N THR A 272 -9.85 -16.33 -7.04
CA THR A 272 -9.24 -15.09 -6.49
C THR A 272 -8.30 -15.32 -5.31
N ASP A 273 -8.08 -16.58 -4.92
CA ASP A 273 -7.21 -16.95 -3.78
C ASP A 273 -5.79 -16.39 -3.90
N VAL A 274 -5.25 -16.37 -5.13
CA VAL A 274 -3.91 -15.86 -5.43
C VAL A 274 -3.82 -14.36 -5.17
N ILE A 275 -4.89 -13.61 -5.48
CA ILE A 275 -4.98 -12.16 -5.27
C ILE A 275 -4.96 -11.81 -3.78
N PHE A 276 -5.78 -12.49 -2.97
CA PHE A 276 -5.79 -12.29 -1.52
C PHE A 276 -4.48 -12.77 -0.87
N SER A 277 -3.95 -13.92 -1.29
CA SER A 277 -2.66 -14.43 -0.83
C SER A 277 -1.53 -13.41 -1.09
N SER A 278 -1.49 -12.81 -2.27
CA SER A 278 -0.54 -11.75 -2.61
C SER A 278 -0.74 -10.51 -1.74
N LEU A 279 -1.99 -10.09 -1.51
CA LEU A 279 -2.30 -8.96 -0.64
C LEU A 279 -1.79 -9.17 0.79
N PHE A 280 -2.00 -10.35 1.37
CA PHE A 280 -1.47 -10.67 2.70
C PHE A 280 0.05 -10.69 2.75
N HIS A 281 0.69 -11.05 1.64
CA HIS A 281 2.14 -10.99 1.52
C HIS A 281 2.61 -9.52 1.49
N LEU A 282 1.94 -8.65 0.73
CA LEU A 282 2.23 -7.21 0.66
C LEU A 282 2.22 -6.53 2.04
N PHE A 283 1.30 -6.92 2.93
CA PHE A 283 1.25 -6.39 4.31
C PHE A 283 2.54 -6.59 5.12
N SER A 284 3.43 -7.51 4.70
CA SER A 284 4.69 -7.75 5.39
C SER A 284 5.86 -6.89 4.89
N TRP A 285 5.76 -6.31 3.68
CA TRP A 285 6.92 -5.70 3.02
C TRP A 285 6.65 -4.43 2.22
N ASN A 286 5.41 -4.03 1.98
CA ASN A 286 5.10 -2.82 1.21
C ASN A 286 4.69 -1.65 2.13
N PRO A 287 5.49 -0.57 2.22
CA PRO A 287 5.17 0.59 3.06
C PRO A 287 3.87 1.31 2.70
N ALA A 288 3.41 1.20 1.45
CA ALA A 288 2.16 1.79 1.01
C ALA A 288 0.95 1.34 1.85
N THR A 289 1.04 0.16 2.47
CA THR A 289 -0.01 -0.45 3.31
C THR A 289 -0.28 0.29 4.63
N PHE A 290 0.63 1.18 5.05
CA PHE A 290 0.41 2.04 6.22
C PHE A 290 0.65 3.53 5.91
N LEU A 291 1.36 3.86 4.84
CA LEU A 291 1.60 5.25 4.43
C LEU A 291 0.47 5.86 3.61
N HIS A 292 -0.44 5.04 3.05
CA HIS A 292 -1.47 5.49 2.11
C HIS A 292 -0.89 6.37 0.99
N ALA A 293 0.26 5.97 0.45
CA ALA A 293 1.00 6.65 -0.60
C ALA A 293 1.54 5.62 -1.58
N TYR A 294 1.75 6.00 -2.84
CA TYR A 294 2.36 5.12 -3.86
C TYR A 294 3.81 5.51 -4.12
N THR A 295 4.58 4.61 -4.73
CA THR A 295 5.98 4.87 -5.04
C THR A 295 6.18 4.90 -6.55
N CYS A 296 7.10 5.75 -7.00
CA CYS A 296 7.44 5.90 -8.41
C CYS A 296 8.75 5.16 -8.72
N LEU A 297 8.90 4.71 -9.96
CA LEU A 297 10.17 4.19 -10.44
C LEU A 297 11.11 5.40 -10.64
N PRO A 298 12.31 5.44 -10.03
CA PRO A 298 13.28 6.49 -10.30
C PRO A 298 13.58 6.55 -11.80
N LEU A 299 13.37 7.69 -12.45
CA LEU A 299 13.49 7.80 -13.89
C LEU A 299 13.88 9.22 -14.27
N ALA A 300 14.74 9.36 -15.27
CA ALA A 300 15.12 10.66 -15.80
C ALA A 300 13.89 11.50 -16.17
N TYR A 301 13.91 12.78 -15.79
CA TYR A 301 12.80 13.70 -15.98
C TYR A 301 12.28 13.70 -17.44
N ALA A 302 13.18 13.72 -18.43
CA ALA A 302 12.82 13.71 -19.85
C ALA A 302 12.01 12.47 -20.26
N SER A 303 12.42 11.28 -19.80
CA SER A 303 11.71 10.02 -20.08
C SER A 303 10.33 9.99 -19.42
N ARG A 304 10.23 10.51 -18.19
CA ARG A 304 8.95 10.66 -17.48
C ARG A 304 8.01 11.61 -18.20
N GLN A 305 8.51 12.74 -18.71
CA GLN A 305 7.72 13.69 -19.51
C GLN A 305 7.24 13.07 -20.83
N ALA A 306 8.11 12.33 -21.53
CA ALA A 306 7.72 11.63 -22.76
C ALA A 306 6.59 10.62 -22.51
N ALA A 307 6.69 9.82 -21.44
CA ALA A 307 5.63 8.90 -21.04
C ALA A 307 4.34 9.64 -20.64
N GLY A 308 4.43 10.68 -19.81
CA GLY A 308 3.29 11.49 -19.39
C GLY A 308 2.55 12.14 -20.57
N ALA A 309 3.28 12.69 -21.55
CA ALA A 309 2.69 13.35 -22.71
C ALA A 309 1.83 12.40 -23.55
N ILE A 310 2.31 11.17 -23.83
CA ILE A 310 1.53 10.20 -24.61
C ILE A 310 0.35 9.61 -23.82
N LEU A 311 0.50 9.43 -22.49
CA LEU A 311 -0.63 9.03 -21.65
C LEU A 311 -1.71 10.12 -21.59
N GLN A 312 -1.30 11.39 -21.56
CA GLN A 312 -2.21 12.53 -21.59
C GLN A 312 -2.95 12.66 -22.91
N ASP A 313 -2.27 12.42 -24.02
CA ASP A 313 -2.89 12.41 -25.35
C ASP A 313 -4.03 11.37 -25.39
N VAL A 314 -3.77 10.12 -25.01
CA VAL A 314 -4.82 9.07 -25.04
C VAL A 314 -5.96 9.33 -24.03
N ALA A 315 -5.67 9.95 -22.88
CA ALA A 315 -6.68 10.30 -21.89
C ALA A 315 -7.70 11.30 -22.44
N ASN A 316 -7.28 12.18 -23.36
CA ASN A 316 -8.17 13.12 -24.04
C ASN A 316 -9.15 12.42 -25.01
N PHE A 317 -8.90 11.15 -25.36
CA PHE A 317 -9.72 10.36 -26.28
C PHE A 317 -10.60 9.31 -25.58
N GLY A 318 -11.00 9.53 -24.32
CA GLY A 318 -12.01 8.68 -23.64
C GLY A 318 -11.43 7.53 -22.80
N VAL A 319 -10.13 7.57 -22.50
CA VAL A 319 -9.52 6.78 -21.42
C VAL A 319 -9.66 7.55 -20.11
N LEU A 320 -10.32 6.97 -19.11
CA LEU A 320 -10.50 7.60 -17.80
C LEU A 320 -9.19 7.68 -17.01
N PHE A 321 -8.45 6.57 -16.95
CA PHE A 321 -7.10 6.53 -16.35
C PHE A 321 -6.15 5.77 -17.26
N ALA A 322 -5.00 6.36 -17.55
CA ALA A 322 -3.89 5.73 -18.25
C ALA A 322 -2.70 5.61 -17.28
N ILE A 323 -2.25 4.39 -17.03
CA ILE A 323 -1.29 4.08 -15.96
C ILE A 323 -0.19 3.19 -16.52
N LEU A 324 1.05 3.67 -16.49
CA LEU A 324 2.24 2.90 -16.85
C LEU A 324 2.97 2.49 -15.57
N MET A 325 3.15 1.19 -15.38
CA MET A 325 3.67 0.58 -14.17
C MET A 325 4.89 -0.29 -14.47
N CYS A 326 5.79 -0.38 -13.50
CA CYS A 326 6.84 -1.38 -13.45
C CYS A 326 6.79 -2.08 -12.08
N LYS A 327 6.41 -3.35 -12.06
CA LYS A 327 6.06 -4.08 -10.82
C LYS A 327 5.01 -3.27 -10.02
N HIS A 328 5.35 -2.83 -8.80
CA HIS A 328 4.50 -1.99 -7.95
C HIS A 328 4.87 -0.50 -7.99
N LYS A 329 5.81 -0.09 -8.85
CA LYS A 329 6.27 1.29 -8.98
C LYS A 329 5.59 1.98 -10.17
N VAL A 330 5.09 3.19 -9.96
CA VAL A 330 4.45 3.99 -11.01
C VAL A 330 5.52 4.65 -11.88
N ILE A 331 5.42 4.50 -13.19
CA ILE A 331 6.25 5.22 -14.16
C ILE A 331 5.57 6.54 -14.55
N SER A 332 4.29 6.47 -14.90
CA SER A 332 3.47 7.63 -15.22
C SER A 332 1.98 7.32 -15.02
N LEU A 333 1.20 8.33 -14.66
CA LEU A 333 -0.23 8.24 -14.38
C LEU A 333 -0.92 9.50 -14.90
N VAL A 334 -1.99 9.32 -15.67
CA VAL A 334 -2.87 10.40 -16.11
C VAL A 334 -4.32 10.01 -15.91
N GLY A 335 -5.12 10.92 -15.36
CA GLY A 335 -6.58 10.82 -15.32
C GLY A 335 -7.25 11.86 -16.22
N ALA A 336 -8.31 11.47 -16.92
CA ALA A 336 -9.12 12.37 -17.73
C ALA A 336 -9.72 13.49 -16.87
N GLN A 337 -9.79 14.71 -17.41
CA GLN A 337 -10.37 15.88 -16.73
C GLN A 337 -9.79 16.13 -15.33
N LYS A 338 -8.50 15.80 -15.12
CA LYS A 338 -7.82 15.89 -13.82
C LYS A 338 -8.38 14.94 -12.74
N ALA A 339 -9.09 13.88 -13.13
CA ALA A 339 -9.48 12.82 -12.21
C ALA A 339 -8.24 12.24 -11.52
N SER A 340 -8.36 12.00 -10.22
CA SER A 340 -7.24 11.57 -9.38
C SER A 340 -7.47 10.15 -8.87
N LEU A 341 -6.46 9.29 -8.95
CA LEU A 341 -6.54 7.90 -8.49
C LEU A 341 -5.94 7.77 -7.08
N HIS A 342 -6.69 7.15 -6.17
CA HIS A 342 -6.25 6.99 -4.78
C HIS A 342 -5.04 6.06 -4.67
N PRO A 343 -4.04 6.37 -3.81
CA PRO A 343 -2.91 5.47 -3.57
C PRO A 343 -3.33 4.05 -3.19
N ASP A 344 -4.33 3.91 -2.31
CA ASP A 344 -4.91 2.60 -1.96
C ASP A 344 -5.52 1.87 -3.18
N ASP A 345 -6.25 2.59 -4.05
CA ASP A 345 -6.79 2.01 -5.29
C ASP A 345 -5.65 1.59 -6.23
N MET A 346 -4.57 2.36 -6.33
CA MET A 346 -3.35 2.00 -7.08
C MET A 346 -2.69 0.73 -6.53
N LEU A 347 -2.58 0.61 -5.20
CA LEU A 347 -2.04 -0.58 -4.54
C LEU A 347 -2.88 -1.82 -4.88
N LEU A 348 -4.20 -1.72 -4.69
CA LEU A 348 -5.14 -2.81 -4.97
C LEU A 348 -5.16 -3.21 -6.44
N LEU A 349 -5.10 -2.24 -7.34
CA LEU A 349 -5.04 -2.47 -8.78
C LEU A 349 -3.74 -3.16 -9.18
N SER A 350 -2.59 -2.70 -8.68
CA SER A 350 -1.30 -3.35 -8.94
C SER A 350 -1.27 -4.79 -8.42
N ASN A 351 -1.82 -5.03 -7.22
CA ASN A 351 -1.92 -6.36 -6.65
C ASN A 351 -2.82 -7.27 -7.51
N PHE A 352 -3.97 -6.76 -7.94
CA PHE A 352 -4.91 -7.49 -8.78
C PHE A 352 -4.28 -7.88 -10.12
N VAL A 353 -3.63 -6.94 -10.81
CA VAL A 353 -3.02 -7.19 -12.13
C VAL A 353 -1.85 -8.17 -12.02
N LEU A 354 -0.95 -7.98 -11.06
CA LEU A 354 0.23 -8.85 -10.91
C LEU A 354 -0.11 -10.26 -10.42
N SER A 355 -1.25 -10.42 -9.75
CA SER A 355 -1.71 -11.72 -9.22
C SER A 355 -2.65 -12.47 -10.16
N SER A 356 -3.15 -11.82 -11.21
CA SER A 356 -4.14 -12.38 -12.12
C SER A 356 -3.48 -12.84 -13.43
N GLU A 357 -3.40 -14.16 -13.62
CA GLU A 357 -2.90 -14.74 -14.87
C GLU A 357 -3.81 -14.42 -16.06
N SER A 358 -5.08 -14.11 -15.81
CA SER A 358 -6.06 -13.76 -16.85
C SER A 358 -5.63 -12.55 -17.68
N PHE A 359 -4.85 -11.61 -17.13
CA PHE A 359 -4.34 -10.47 -17.93
C PHE A 359 -3.21 -10.84 -18.88
N ARG A 360 -2.64 -12.04 -18.76
CA ARG A 360 -1.67 -12.56 -19.74
C ARG A 360 -2.37 -13.17 -20.95
N THR A 361 -3.67 -13.47 -20.86
CA THR A 361 -4.44 -14.16 -21.91
C THR A 361 -5.64 -13.35 -22.43
N SER A 362 -6.26 -12.55 -21.56
CA SER A 362 -7.36 -11.62 -21.85
C SER A 362 -6.93 -10.19 -21.56
N GLU A 363 -7.06 -9.31 -22.54
CA GLU A 363 -6.61 -7.92 -22.39
C GLU A 363 -7.62 -7.04 -21.64
N SER A 364 -8.90 -7.42 -21.45
CA SER A 364 -9.92 -6.57 -20.82
C SER A 364 -10.77 -7.28 -19.76
N LEU A 365 -10.89 -6.70 -18.56
CA LEU A 365 -11.70 -7.22 -17.44
C LEU A 365 -12.45 -6.11 -16.69
N PRO A 366 -13.67 -6.36 -16.18
CA PRO A 366 -14.37 -5.43 -15.30
C PRO A 366 -13.69 -5.38 -13.93
N ILE A 367 -13.48 -4.17 -13.41
CA ILE A 367 -12.94 -3.90 -12.07
C ILE A 367 -13.73 -2.77 -11.40
N CYS A 368 -13.60 -2.62 -10.10
CA CYS A 368 -14.11 -1.46 -9.37
C CYS A 368 -12.96 -0.73 -8.68
N LEU A 369 -13.07 0.58 -8.50
CA LEU A 369 -12.10 1.37 -7.75
C LEU A 369 -12.76 1.84 -6.45
N PRO A 370 -12.45 1.19 -5.30
CA PRO A 370 -13.16 1.42 -4.03
C PRO A 370 -13.19 2.87 -3.56
N ARG A 371 -12.11 3.64 -3.77
CA ARG A 371 -12.01 5.04 -3.34
C ARG A 371 -12.48 6.02 -4.40
N TYR A 372 -12.45 5.65 -5.68
CA TYR A 372 -12.99 6.48 -6.77
C TYR A 372 -14.51 6.37 -6.91
N ASN A 373 -15.05 5.17 -7.11
CA ASN A 373 -16.49 4.92 -7.14
C ASN A 373 -16.79 3.45 -6.80
N PRO A 374 -17.16 3.13 -5.54
CA PRO A 374 -17.35 1.76 -5.09
C PRO A 374 -18.61 1.07 -5.67
N MET A 375 -19.48 1.80 -6.37
CA MET A 375 -20.75 1.29 -6.90
C MET A 375 -20.70 0.95 -8.39
N ALA A 376 -19.65 1.37 -9.11
CA ALA A 376 -19.57 1.24 -10.56
C ALA A 376 -18.40 0.36 -10.98
N PHE A 377 -18.62 -0.44 -12.02
CA PHE A 377 -17.53 -1.09 -12.74
C PHE A 377 -16.88 -0.12 -13.72
N LEU A 378 -15.57 -0.23 -13.82
CA LEU A 378 -14.74 0.22 -14.93
C LEU A 378 -14.27 -1.00 -15.70
N TYR A 379 -13.86 -0.79 -16.94
CA TYR A 379 -13.25 -1.81 -17.78
C TYR A 379 -11.76 -1.50 -17.87
N ALA A 380 -10.94 -2.45 -17.40
CA ALA A 380 -9.50 -2.34 -17.39
C ALA A 380 -8.91 -3.09 -18.59
N TYR A 381 -8.32 -2.34 -19.52
CA TYR A 381 -7.47 -2.91 -20.56
C TYR A 381 -6.02 -2.97 -20.06
N VAL A 382 -5.44 -4.17 -19.98
CA VAL A 382 -4.09 -4.38 -19.45
C VAL A 382 -3.20 -5.03 -20.52
N HIS A 383 -2.01 -4.48 -20.69
CA HIS A 383 -1.02 -5.02 -21.62
C HIS A 383 0.38 -4.99 -21.00
N PHE A 384 1.05 -6.14 -20.98
CA PHE A 384 2.44 -6.27 -20.53
C PHE A 384 3.38 -5.95 -21.69
N LEU A 385 4.16 -4.89 -21.55
CA LEU A 385 5.19 -4.48 -22.52
C LEU A 385 6.47 -5.33 -22.36
N ASP A 386 6.71 -5.81 -21.14
CA ASP A 386 7.72 -6.81 -20.82
C ASP A 386 7.30 -7.61 -19.56
N VAL A 387 8.21 -8.38 -18.96
CA VAL A 387 7.93 -9.22 -17.78
C VAL A 387 7.49 -8.40 -16.56
N ASN A 388 7.97 -7.16 -16.42
CA ASN A 388 7.76 -6.30 -15.26
C ASN A 388 6.95 -5.04 -15.59
N THR A 389 7.00 -4.56 -16.83
CA THR A 389 6.37 -3.31 -17.28
C THR A 389 5.03 -3.57 -17.92
N TYR A 390 3.99 -2.88 -17.47
CA TYR A 390 2.64 -3.03 -18.00
C TYR A 390 1.88 -1.69 -18.04
N LEU A 391 0.99 -1.60 -19.02
CA LEU A 391 0.07 -0.49 -19.24
C LEU A 391 -1.33 -0.91 -18.78
N MET A 392 -2.00 -0.03 -18.05
CA MET A 392 -3.41 -0.15 -17.71
C MET A 392 -4.18 1.06 -18.26
N LEU A 393 -5.19 0.81 -19.07
CA LEU A 393 -6.13 1.81 -19.57
C LEU A 393 -7.51 1.50 -19.00
N LEU A 394 -8.04 2.40 -18.17
CA LEU A 394 -9.33 2.24 -17.52
C LEU A 394 -10.37 3.11 -18.22
N THR A 395 -11.57 2.59 -18.43
CA THR A 395 -12.69 3.32 -19.04
C THR A 395 -14.03 2.95 -18.40
N THR A 396 -15.03 3.79 -18.57
CA THR A 396 -16.42 3.51 -18.16
C THR A 396 -17.22 2.77 -19.23
N SER A 397 -16.70 2.63 -20.45
CA SER A 397 -17.38 1.99 -21.58
C SER A 397 -16.99 0.52 -21.75
N SER A 398 -17.97 -0.38 -21.76
CA SER A 398 -17.76 -1.82 -22.00
C SER A 398 -17.24 -2.13 -23.41
N ASP A 399 -17.55 -1.26 -24.37
CA ASP A 399 -17.37 -1.53 -25.80
C ASP A 399 -16.12 -0.84 -26.36
N ALA A 400 -15.33 -0.19 -25.51
CA ALA A 400 -14.14 0.56 -25.89
C ALA A 400 -12.91 -0.31 -26.20
N PHE A 401 -13.03 -1.65 -26.20
CA PHE A 401 -11.90 -2.57 -26.37
C PHE A 401 -11.01 -2.22 -27.58
N TYR A 402 -11.61 -2.04 -28.76
CA TYR A 402 -10.85 -1.74 -29.98
C TYR A 402 -10.16 -0.37 -29.90
N HIS A 403 -10.84 0.62 -29.33
CA HIS A 403 -10.27 1.94 -29.10
C HIS A 403 -9.08 1.90 -28.14
N LEU A 404 -9.18 1.15 -27.03
CA LEU A 404 -8.09 0.98 -26.06
C LEU A 404 -6.90 0.23 -26.67
N LYS A 405 -7.16 -0.75 -27.54
CA LYS A 405 -6.10 -1.44 -28.29
C LYS A 405 -5.35 -0.49 -29.23
N GLU A 406 -6.04 0.40 -29.94
CA GLU A 406 -5.39 1.44 -30.74
C GLU A 406 -4.57 2.41 -29.88
N CYS A 407 -5.11 2.85 -28.75
CA CYS A 407 -4.40 3.70 -27.79
C CYS A 407 -3.11 3.02 -27.31
N ARG A 408 -3.19 1.73 -26.95
CA ARG A 408 -2.02 0.93 -26.55
C ARG A 408 -0.95 0.92 -27.63
N ILE A 409 -1.31 0.68 -28.89
CA ILE A 409 -0.34 0.66 -30.00
C ILE A 409 0.36 2.03 -30.16
N ARG A 410 -0.39 3.14 -30.08
CA ARG A 410 0.19 4.50 -30.13
C ARG A 410 1.15 4.75 -28.98
N ILE A 411 0.76 4.37 -27.76
CA ILE A 411 1.63 4.46 -26.57
C ILE A 411 2.91 3.68 -26.77
N GLU A 412 2.80 2.41 -27.16
CA GLU A 412 3.93 1.50 -27.34
C GLU A 412 4.95 2.06 -28.35
N VAL A 413 4.49 2.58 -29.49
CA VAL A 413 5.34 3.22 -30.50
C VAL A 413 6.10 4.43 -29.93
N VAL A 414 5.43 5.30 -29.18
CA VAL A 414 6.09 6.49 -28.60
C VAL A 414 7.08 6.08 -27.50
N LEU A 415 6.73 5.12 -26.63
CA LEU A 415 7.61 4.64 -25.57
C LEU A 415 8.90 4.01 -26.13
N LEU A 416 8.80 3.30 -27.26
CA LEU A 416 9.95 2.75 -27.97
C LEU A 416 10.80 3.86 -28.61
N ASN A 417 10.19 4.78 -29.36
CA ASN A 417 10.92 5.83 -30.08
C ASN A 417 11.60 6.85 -29.13
N SER A 418 11.05 7.02 -27.92
CA SER A 418 11.60 7.91 -26.89
C SER A 418 12.54 7.21 -25.89
N ASN A 419 12.88 5.92 -26.13
CA ASN A 419 13.74 5.09 -25.27
C ASN A 419 13.25 4.95 -23.81
N VAL A 420 11.97 5.21 -23.52
CA VAL A 420 11.44 5.12 -22.15
C VAL A 420 11.57 3.71 -21.60
N LEU A 421 11.28 2.69 -22.42
CA LEU A 421 11.36 1.28 -21.98
C LEU A 421 12.80 0.87 -21.64
N SER A 422 13.79 1.33 -22.41
CA SER A 422 15.20 1.08 -22.11
C SER A 422 15.63 1.73 -20.79
N GLU A 423 15.15 2.94 -20.52
CA GLU A 423 15.44 3.67 -19.29
C GLU A 423 14.75 3.04 -18.07
N VAL A 424 13.55 2.49 -18.24
CA VAL A 424 12.86 1.67 -17.22
C VAL A 424 13.68 0.43 -16.87
N GLN A 425 14.19 -0.29 -17.88
CA GLN A 425 15.05 -1.45 -17.66
C GLN A 425 16.36 -1.08 -16.94
N ARG A 426 16.99 0.05 -17.33
CA ARG A 426 18.18 0.55 -16.64
C ARG A 426 17.89 0.90 -15.19
N SER A 427 16.81 1.63 -14.92
CA SER A 427 16.37 1.98 -13.57
C SER A 427 16.12 0.75 -12.68
N MET A 428 15.56 -0.34 -13.23
CA MET A 428 15.40 -1.58 -12.47
C MET A 428 16.73 -2.22 -12.05
N ILE A 429 17.78 -2.07 -12.87
CA ILE A 429 19.11 -2.61 -12.60
C ILE A 429 19.86 -1.71 -11.60
N ASP A 430 19.80 -0.40 -11.81
CA ASP A 430 20.46 0.60 -10.95
C ASP A 430 19.83 0.63 -9.54
N GLY A 431 18.52 0.37 -9.46
CA GLY A 431 17.76 0.31 -8.22
C GLY A 431 17.32 1.69 -7.73
N GLY A 432 16.82 1.73 -6.49
CA GLY A 432 16.46 2.97 -5.81
C GLY A 432 17.64 3.68 -5.16
N MET A 433 17.31 4.69 -4.35
CA MET A 433 18.28 5.44 -3.55
C MET A 433 18.95 4.53 -2.53
N ARG A 434 20.29 4.51 -2.47
CA ARG A 434 21.04 3.75 -1.47
C ARG A 434 21.63 4.70 -0.43
N VAL A 435 21.53 4.33 0.84
CA VAL A 435 22.04 5.17 1.95
C VAL A 435 23.55 5.44 1.88
N VAL A 436 24.29 4.58 1.18
CA VAL A 436 25.74 4.72 0.95
C VAL A 436 26.09 5.79 -0.09
N ASP A 437 25.15 6.15 -0.95
CA ASP A 437 25.31 7.18 -1.99
C ASP A 437 24.93 8.57 -1.49
N LEU A 438 24.54 8.70 -0.20
CA LEU A 438 24.17 9.97 0.39
C LEU A 438 25.35 10.96 0.29
N PRO A 439 25.19 12.13 -0.36
CA PRO A 439 26.27 13.10 -0.52
C PRO A 439 26.89 13.51 0.81
N VAL A 440 28.22 13.47 0.89
CA VAL A 440 29.00 13.93 2.06
C VAL A 440 29.31 15.42 1.86
N ASP A 441 29.16 16.21 2.93
CA ASP A 441 29.57 17.62 2.92
C ASP A 441 31.05 17.70 2.51
N SER A 442 31.34 18.30 1.35
CA SER A 442 32.69 18.78 1.10
C SER A 442 32.90 20.00 1.99
N LEU A 443 33.71 19.88 3.04
CA LEU A 443 34.09 21.04 3.83
C LEU A 443 34.64 22.14 2.89
N PRO A 444 34.34 23.43 3.10
CA PRO A 444 35.06 24.49 2.43
C PRO A 444 36.53 24.38 2.87
N ARG A 445 37.40 24.02 1.92
CA ARG A 445 38.83 23.91 2.14
C ARG A 445 39.33 25.29 2.60
N SER A 446 39.62 25.40 3.89
CA SER A 446 40.20 26.59 4.52
C SER A 446 41.39 27.06 3.69
N GLY A 447 41.34 28.32 3.28
CA GLY A 447 42.36 28.94 2.44
C GLY A 447 43.75 28.83 3.07
N SER A 448 44.70 28.37 2.26
CA SER A 448 46.11 28.68 2.46
C SER A 448 46.67 29.17 1.13
N SER A 449 46.75 30.49 1.02
CA SER A 449 47.50 31.21 0.01
C SER A 449 48.99 30.99 0.21
N HIS A 450 49.70 30.34 -0.72
CA HIS A 450 51.08 30.71 -1.03
C HIS A 450 51.41 30.48 -2.52
N LEU A 451 52.02 31.52 -3.07
CA LEU A 451 52.43 31.78 -4.44
C LEU A 451 53.65 30.93 -4.82
N GLY A 452 53.67 30.31 -6.00
CA GLY A 452 54.87 29.59 -6.49
C GLY A 452 54.70 28.85 -7.81
N LYS A 453 54.88 29.59 -8.91
CA LYS A 453 55.06 29.17 -10.31
C LYS A 453 55.78 27.81 -10.50
N GLN A 454 55.16 26.87 -11.23
CA GLN A 454 55.74 26.26 -12.44
C GLN A 454 54.77 25.32 -13.16
N ARG A 455 54.99 25.22 -14.47
CA ARG A 455 54.15 24.69 -15.53
C ARG A 455 54.76 23.35 -15.98
N LEU A 456 53.98 22.27 -16.06
CA LEU A 456 53.93 21.25 -17.13
C LEU A 456 53.47 19.85 -16.63
N THR A 457 52.65 19.25 -17.51
CA THR A 457 52.45 17.81 -17.83
C THR A 457 51.74 16.87 -16.85
N SER A 458 50.66 16.28 -17.41
CA SER A 458 50.16 14.90 -17.35
C SER A 458 50.03 14.17 -16.00
N ASP A 459 48.89 13.48 -15.90
CA ASP A 459 48.50 12.42 -14.97
C ASP A 459 47.61 12.88 -13.81
N SER A 460 46.31 12.63 -14.01
CA SER A 460 45.26 12.75 -13.00
C SER A 460 45.35 11.54 -12.06
N PRO A 461 45.64 11.71 -10.76
CA PRO A 461 45.40 10.65 -9.79
C PRO A 461 43.96 10.74 -9.29
N GLU A 462 43.29 9.59 -9.25
CA GLU A 462 41.99 9.38 -8.64
C GLU A 462 41.91 10.03 -7.25
N MET A 463 40.90 10.88 -7.04
CA MET A 463 40.60 11.44 -5.73
C MET A 463 40.23 10.31 -4.76
N PRO A 464 40.85 10.23 -3.57
CA PRO A 464 40.50 9.21 -2.60
C PRO A 464 39.10 9.52 -2.06
N ARG A 465 38.12 8.68 -2.42
CA ARG A 465 36.84 8.61 -1.70
C ARG A 465 37.17 8.29 -0.24
N GLU A 466 36.85 9.18 0.69
CA GLU A 466 36.91 8.85 2.12
C GLU A 466 35.98 7.66 2.35
N SER A 467 36.60 6.49 2.46
CA SER A 467 35.92 5.23 2.74
C SER A 467 35.39 5.29 4.16
N PHE A 468 34.09 5.54 4.32
CA PHE A 468 33.42 5.26 5.58
C PHE A 468 33.62 3.77 5.91
N VAL A 469 34.41 3.48 6.95
CA VAL A 469 34.68 2.12 7.46
C VAL A 469 33.53 1.66 8.38
N GLY A 470 32.29 1.99 8.03
CA GLY A 470 31.09 1.68 8.81
C GLY A 470 30.11 0.81 8.02
N ILE A 471 29.37 -0.05 8.72
CA ILE A 471 28.25 -0.80 8.13
C ILE A 471 27.08 0.17 7.93
N GLY A 472 26.66 0.37 6.68
CA GLY A 472 25.55 1.27 6.32
C GLY A 472 26.02 2.62 5.75
N GLY A 473 25.12 3.60 5.76
CA GLY A 473 25.37 4.97 5.33
C GLY A 473 25.92 5.89 6.44
N PRO A 474 26.06 7.20 6.16
CA PRO A 474 26.61 8.16 7.11
C PRO A 474 25.91 8.15 8.48
N ALA A 475 26.69 8.28 9.56
CA ALA A 475 26.22 8.21 10.94
C ALA A 475 25.49 6.88 11.31
N GLY A 476 25.73 5.81 10.56
CA GLY A 476 25.08 4.51 10.80
C GLY A 476 23.66 4.43 10.24
N LEU A 477 23.30 5.24 9.23
CA LEU A 477 21.99 5.16 8.57
C LEU A 477 21.85 3.83 7.83
N TRP A 478 20.84 3.03 8.17
CA TRP A 478 20.61 1.73 7.51
C TRP A 478 19.48 1.80 6.48
N HIS A 479 18.46 2.61 6.73
CA HIS A 479 17.29 2.74 5.86
C HIS A 479 16.52 4.03 6.15
N PHE A 480 15.87 4.60 5.14
CA PHE A 480 14.88 5.66 5.31
C PHE A 480 13.65 5.50 4.39
N ILE A 481 12.56 6.15 4.78
CA ILE A 481 11.36 6.39 3.98
C ILE A 481 11.06 7.88 4.04
N TYR A 482 10.83 8.50 2.88
CA TYR A 482 10.29 9.85 2.76
C TYR A 482 8.95 9.81 2.04
N ARG A 483 7.91 10.38 2.65
CA ARG A 483 6.58 10.54 2.07
C ARG A 483 6.33 12.02 1.82
N SER A 484 6.09 12.40 0.57
CA SER A 484 5.50 13.69 0.22
C SER A 484 4.01 13.65 0.51
N ILE A 485 3.54 14.48 1.44
CA ILE A 485 2.12 14.53 1.83
C ILE A 485 1.30 15.13 0.68
N TYR A 486 1.82 16.17 0.04
CA TYR A 486 1.14 16.85 -1.06
C TYR A 486 0.92 15.95 -2.29
N LEU A 487 1.89 15.07 -2.58
CA LEU A 487 1.85 14.21 -3.75
C LEU A 487 1.22 12.84 -3.49
N ASP A 488 0.91 12.50 -2.23
CA ASP A 488 0.61 11.14 -1.76
C ASP A 488 1.59 10.08 -2.34
N GLN A 489 2.87 10.46 -2.39
CA GLN A 489 3.94 9.65 -2.94
C GLN A 489 5.02 9.42 -1.89
N TYR A 490 5.70 8.28 -1.96
CA TYR A 490 6.84 7.99 -1.11
C TYR A 490 8.01 7.38 -1.87
N VAL A 491 9.21 7.62 -1.34
CA VAL A 491 10.44 6.95 -1.70
C VAL A 491 10.98 6.21 -0.48
N SER A 492 11.50 5.01 -0.71
CA SER A 492 12.17 4.19 0.29
C SER A 492 13.57 3.91 -0.21
N SER A 493 14.56 4.02 0.67
CA SER A 493 15.91 3.57 0.32
C SER A 493 15.94 2.06 0.08
N GLU A 494 16.85 1.61 -0.76
CA GLU A 494 17.19 0.19 -0.82
C GLU A 494 17.77 -0.28 0.51
N PHE A 495 17.53 -1.54 0.86
CA PHE A 495 18.05 -2.12 2.10
C PHE A 495 19.57 -2.25 2.03
N SER A 496 20.25 -1.72 3.04
CA SER A 496 21.70 -1.87 3.22
C SER A 496 22.01 -2.83 4.39
N PRO A 497 23.19 -3.47 4.43
CA PRO A 497 23.62 -4.20 5.61
C PRO A 497 23.48 -3.33 6.88
N PRO A 498 22.97 -3.87 7.99
CA PRO A 498 22.72 -5.29 8.27
C PRO A 498 21.33 -5.81 7.86
N LEU A 499 20.48 -5.03 7.15
CA LEU A 499 19.08 -5.37 6.82
C LEU A 499 18.92 -6.25 5.57
N ASN A 500 19.79 -7.23 5.39
CA ASN A 500 19.83 -8.05 4.17
C ASN A 500 18.80 -9.21 4.17
N SER A 501 18.27 -9.61 5.32
CA SER A 501 17.28 -10.70 5.40
C SER A 501 15.84 -10.19 5.43
N LEU A 502 14.92 -10.96 4.82
CA LEU A 502 13.48 -10.69 4.87
C LEU A 502 12.95 -10.57 6.31
N ARG A 503 13.51 -11.36 7.25
CA ARG A 503 13.16 -11.30 8.68
C ARG A 503 13.48 -9.93 9.29
N GLN A 504 14.67 -9.39 9.00
CA GLN A 504 15.08 -8.07 9.49
C GLN A 504 14.26 -6.96 8.84
N GLN A 505 13.98 -7.05 7.53
CA GLN A 505 13.16 -6.08 6.80
C GLN A 505 11.73 -6.03 7.33
N LYS A 506 11.10 -7.21 7.52
CA LYS A 506 9.76 -7.34 8.14
C LYS A 506 9.74 -6.77 9.56
N ARG A 507 10.79 -6.98 10.35
CA ARG A 507 10.92 -6.41 11.69
C ARG A 507 11.04 -4.88 11.65
N LEU A 508 11.85 -4.34 10.73
CA LEU A 508 11.98 -2.90 10.55
C LEU A 508 10.65 -2.25 10.16
N TYR A 509 9.93 -2.81 9.18
CA TYR A 509 8.64 -2.25 8.80
C TYR A 509 7.58 -2.32 9.90
N ARG A 510 7.60 -3.37 10.75
CA ARG A 510 6.78 -3.37 11.98
C ARG A 510 7.17 -2.26 12.94
N ALA A 511 8.46 -1.95 13.06
CA ALA A 511 8.92 -0.84 13.87
C ALA A 511 8.44 0.51 13.30
N TYR A 512 8.49 0.70 11.98
CA TYR A 512 7.91 1.88 11.32
C TYR A 512 6.39 1.95 11.46
N GLN A 513 5.66 0.84 11.39
CA GLN A 513 4.22 0.81 11.65
C GLN A 513 3.88 1.26 13.09
N ARG A 514 4.68 0.85 14.09
CA ARG A 514 4.54 1.31 15.48
C ARG A 514 4.83 2.81 15.63
N LEU A 515 5.85 3.32 14.93
CA LEU A 515 6.09 4.77 14.88
C LEU A 515 4.93 5.50 14.22
N TYR A 516 4.49 5.05 13.04
CA TYR A 516 3.37 5.61 12.30
C TYR A 516 2.12 5.71 13.19
N ALA A 517 1.72 4.61 13.82
CA ALA A 517 0.57 4.58 14.72
C ALA A 517 0.72 5.53 15.90
N SER A 518 1.93 5.65 16.48
CA SER A 518 2.18 6.57 17.58
C SER A 518 2.22 8.05 17.16
N MET A 519 2.70 8.36 15.95
CA MET A 519 2.80 9.73 15.45
C MET A 519 1.44 10.28 14.99
N HIS A 520 0.53 9.37 14.58
CA HIS A 520 -0.81 9.69 14.10
C HIS A 520 -1.91 9.43 15.12
N ASP A 521 -1.55 9.13 16.38
CA ASP A 521 -2.54 8.96 17.44
C ASP A 521 -3.24 10.29 17.75
N LYS A 522 -4.57 10.31 17.58
CA LYS A 522 -5.40 11.50 17.75
C LYS A 522 -5.43 12.00 19.20
N GLY A 523 -5.08 11.15 20.17
CA GLY A 523 -5.15 11.46 21.60
C GLY A 523 -3.99 12.31 22.14
N ILE A 524 -2.83 12.32 21.47
CA ILE A 524 -1.58 12.91 22.03
C ILE A 524 -1.24 14.25 21.33
N GLY A 525 -1.99 14.63 20.30
CA GLY A 525 -1.64 15.72 19.39
C GLY A 525 -0.54 15.29 18.41
N PRO A 526 -0.31 16.02 17.30
CA PRO A 526 0.67 15.60 16.30
C PRO A 526 2.08 15.70 16.91
N HIS A 527 2.65 14.57 17.30
CA HIS A 527 4.07 14.50 17.56
C HIS A 527 4.78 14.94 16.27
N LYS A 528 5.47 16.08 16.30
CA LYS A 528 6.19 16.57 15.12
C LYS A 528 7.46 15.77 14.88
N THR A 529 8.05 15.22 15.93
CA THR A 529 9.30 14.45 15.89
C THR A 529 9.34 13.42 17.02
N GLN A 530 9.86 12.23 16.73
CA GLN A 530 10.18 11.20 17.73
C GLN A 530 11.57 10.62 17.46
N PHE A 531 12.32 10.39 18.54
CA PHE A 531 13.56 9.64 18.55
C PHE A 531 13.38 8.47 19.53
N ARG A 532 13.52 7.24 19.07
CA ARG A 532 13.43 6.03 19.89
C ARG A 532 14.69 5.21 19.73
N ARG A 533 15.16 4.62 20.82
CA ARG A 533 16.30 3.71 20.81
C ARG A 533 15.86 2.41 21.44
N ASP A 534 16.08 1.31 20.74
CA ASP A 534 15.98 -0.04 21.29
C ASP A 534 17.26 -0.83 20.97
N GLU A 535 17.27 -2.11 21.34
CA GLU A 535 18.42 -3.01 21.12
C GLU A 535 18.71 -3.27 19.62
N ASN A 536 17.74 -3.02 18.75
CA ASN A 536 17.80 -3.31 17.33
C ASN A 536 18.05 -2.07 16.47
N TYR A 537 17.52 -0.90 16.85
CA TYR A 537 17.55 0.32 16.06
C TYR A 537 17.58 1.57 16.91
N VAL A 538 18.23 2.61 16.39
CA VAL A 538 17.80 3.99 16.63
C VAL A 538 16.81 4.37 15.53
N LEU A 539 15.60 4.76 15.93
CA LEU A 539 14.52 5.15 15.04
C LEU A 539 14.26 6.65 15.16
N LEU A 540 14.23 7.33 14.03
CA LEU A 540 13.86 8.74 13.93
C LEU A 540 12.63 8.86 13.05
N CYS A 541 11.64 9.62 13.53
CA CYS A 541 10.46 9.98 12.77
C CYS A 541 10.17 11.48 12.92
N TRP A 542 9.69 12.09 11.86
CA TRP A 542 9.28 13.50 11.77
C TRP A 542 8.08 13.60 10.83
N VAL A 543 7.09 14.38 11.26
CA VAL A 543 5.87 14.66 10.53
C VAL A 543 5.74 16.18 10.46
N THR A 544 5.74 16.70 9.24
CA THR A 544 5.57 18.12 8.93
C THR A 544 4.27 18.32 8.14
N GLN A 545 4.00 19.54 7.67
CA GLN A 545 2.88 19.80 6.77
C GLN A 545 3.15 19.30 5.34
N ASP A 546 4.42 19.23 4.94
CA ASP A 546 4.81 18.96 3.56
C ASP A 546 5.23 17.50 3.37
N PHE A 547 5.85 16.90 4.39
CA PHE A 547 6.39 15.55 4.33
C PHE A 547 6.35 14.81 5.66
N GLU A 548 6.41 13.49 5.57
CA GLU A 548 6.74 12.59 6.67
C GLU A 548 8.01 11.82 6.35
N PHE A 549 8.82 11.51 7.36
CA PHE A 549 9.91 10.56 7.15
C PHE A 549 10.21 9.68 8.35
N TYR A 550 10.80 8.55 8.03
CA TYR A 550 11.13 7.47 8.94
C TYR A 550 12.55 7.03 8.62
N ALA A 551 13.42 6.94 9.61
CA ALA A 551 14.77 6.42 9.42
C ALA A 551 15.15 5.46 10.54
N ALA A 552 15.94 4.47 10.17
CA ALA A 552 16.55 3.51 11.06
C ALA A 552 18.07 3.62 10.96
N PHE A 553 18.68 3.72 12.12
CA PHE A 553 20.11 3.82 12.32
C PHE A 553 20.60 2.66 13.18
N ASP A 554 21.92 2.49 13.19
CA ASP A 554 22.64 1.69 14.16
C ASP A 554 22.15 2.00 15.60
N PRO A 555 21.92 0.98 16.44
CA PRO A 555 21.54 1.17 17.85
C PRO A 555 22.46 2.12 18.61
N LEU A 556 23.74 2.23 18.23
CA LEU A 556 24.74 3.08 18.86
C LEU A 556 24.86 4.46 18.22
N ALA A 557 24.06 4.78 17.20
CA ALA A 557 24.13 6.05 16.50
C ALA A 557 23.95 7.24 17.45
N ASP A 558 24.79 8.25 17.26
CA ASP A 558 24.69 9.52 17.96
C ASP A 558 23.46 10.31 17.47
N LYS A 559 22.71 10.89 18.42
CA LYS A 559 21.46 11.59 18.13
C LYS A 559 21.68 12.83 17.25
N ALA A 560 22.71 13.63 17.52
CA ALA A 560 22.97 14.86 16.77
C ALA A 560 23.42 14.55 15.33
N LEU A 561 24.30 13.56 15.17
CA LEU A 561 24.73 13.09 13.85
C LEU A 561 23.58 12.45 13.07
N ALA A 562 22.71 11.67 13.71
CA ALA A 562 21.53 11.09 13.07
C ALA A 562 20.57 12.16 12.54
N ILE A 563 20.28 13.20 13.33
CA ILE A 563 19.46 14.34 12.90
C ILE A 563 20.11 15.06 11.70
N LYS A 564 21.41 15.37 11.78
CA LYS A 564 22.15 16.00 10.67
C LYS A 564 22.09 15.15 9.40
N THR A 565 22.21 13.82 9.52
CA THR A 565 22.05 12.90 8.39
C THR A 565 20.63 12.92 7.82
N CYS A 566 19.59 12.95 8.65
CA CYS A 566 18.20 13.04 8.18
C CYS A 566 17.96 14.32 7.36
N ASN A 567 18.46 15.46 7.83
CA ASN A 567 18.37 16.73 7.08
C ASN A 567 19.03 16.63 5.70
N ARG A 568 20.21 15.98 5.61
CA ARG A 568 20.89 15.73 4.34
C ARG A 568 20.09 14.82 3.42
N VAL A 569 19.45 13.78 3.95
CA VAL A 569 18.57 12.92 3.13
C VAL A 569 17.39 13.71 2.58
N CYS A 570 16.75 14.56 3.40
CA CYS A 570 15.67 15.42 2.92
C CYS A 570 16.13 16.39 1.82
N GLN A 571 17.33 16.95 1.94
CA GLN A 571 17.88 17.78 0.86
C GLN A 571 18.13 16.94 -0.40
N TRP A 572 18.74 15.77 -0.25
CA TRP A 572 18.99 14.87 -1.38
C TRP A 572 17.70 14.47 -2.12
N VAL A 573 16.62 14.15 -1.39
CA VAL A 573 15.29 13.86 -1.95
C VAL A 573 14.74 15.05 -2.74
N LYS A 574 14.92 16.29 -2.25
CA LYS A 574 14.52 17.50 -2.97
C LYS A 574 15.35 17.72 -4.23
N ASP A 575 16.65 17.49 -4.18
CA ASP A 575 17.55 17.68 -5.31
C ASP A 575 17.19 16.75 -6.49
N VAL A 576 16.66 15.56 -6.20
CA VAL A 576 16.26 14.57 -7.21
C VAL A 576 14.75 14.42 -7.37
N GLU A 577 13.94 15.34 -6.84
CA GLU A 577 12.47 15.23 -6.74
C GLU A 577 11.80 14.90 -8.09
N ASN A 578 12.29 15.54 -9.16
CA ASN A 578 11.84 15.37 -10.55
C ASN A 578 12.05 13.94 -11.10
N GLU A 579 12.97 13.18 -10.51
CA GLU A 579 13.32 11.84 -10.95
C GLU A 579 12.59 10.77 -10.15
N ILE A 580 12.31 11.02 -8.88
CA ILE A 580 11.73 10.03 -7.95
C ILE A 580 10.23 10.25 -7.68
N PHE A 581 9.64 11.36 -8.11
CA PHE A 581 8.21 11.63 -7.99
C PHE A 581 7.57 12.04 -9.32
N LEU A 582 6.25 11.87 -9.40
CA LEU A 582 5.39 12.42 -10.45
C LEU A 582 4.97 13.84 -10.05
N GLN A 583 5.58 14.84 -10.68
CA GLN A 583 5.19 16.25 -10.53
C GLN A 583 4.07 16.59 -11.53
N GLY A 584 3.02 17.29 -11.07
CA GLY A 584 1.86 17.66 -11.89
C GLY A 584 0.64 16.76 -11.74
N ALA A 585 0.71 15.70 -10.93
CA ALA A 585 -0.49 15.12 -10.36
C ALA A 585 -1.13 16.20 -9.46
N SER A 586 -2.37 16.61 -9.77
CA SER A 586 -3.11 17.55 -8.94
C SER A 586 -3.09 17.05 -7.49
N PRO A 587 -2.83 17.92 -6.49
CA PRO A 587 -2.90 17.50 -5.10
C PRO A 587 -4.25 16.85 -4.84
N PHE A 588 -4.22 15.71 -4.18
CA PHE A 588 -5.43 14.97 -3.93
C PHE A 588 -6.26 15.69 -2.86
N SER A 589 -7.41 16.23 -3.25
CA SER A 589 -8.45 16.64 -2.30
C SER A 589 -9.36 15.44 -2.07
N TRP A 590 -9.03 14.63 -1.06
CA TRP A 590 -9.85 13.48 -0.64
C TRP A 590 -11.03 13.88 0.24
#